data_AF-A0A7V9LCU3-F1
#
_entry.id   AF-A0A7V9LCU3-F1
#
_cell.length_a   1.000
_cell.length_b   1.000
_cell.length_c   1.000
_cell.angle_alpha   90.00
_cell.angle_beta   90.00
_cell.angle_gamma   90.00
#
_symmetry.space_group_name_H-M   'P 1'
#
loop_
_entity.id
_entity.type
_entity.pdbx_description
1 polymer ?
#
loop_
_entity_poly.entity_id
_entity_poly.type
_entity_poly.pdbx_seq_one_letter_code
_entity_poly.pdbx_strand_id
1 'polypeptide(L)'
;MIAPTHVLAWFGWTTVDPVATRLVAAALFGIGIESYLGRRATADVFRAMLNLKIIWSSTAVAASLWSIIEGAPLATWGVFAIFAVFLGVWIRYRVALASEVG
;
A
#
# COMPACT_ATOMS: atom_id res chain seq x y z
N MET A 1 -7.66 -2.95 13.18
CA MET A 1 -7.18 -3.16 14.57
C MET A 1 -8.06 -4.15 15.34
N ILE A 2 -9.39 -4.03 15.25
CA ILE A 2 -10.35 -4.92 15.91
C ILE A 2 -10.64 -6.15 15.01
N ALA A 3 -10.65 -7.36 15.59
CA ALA A 3 -11.05 -8.62 14.96
C ALA A 3 -10.43 -8.97 13.57
N PRO A 4 -9.08 -8.94 13.40
CA PRO A 4 -8.44 -9.23 12.11
C PRO A 4 -8.71 -10.64 11.58
N THR A 5 -8.84 -11.61 12.48
CA THR A 5 -9.09 -13.02 12.16
C THR A 5 -10.45 -13.22 11.49
N HIS A 6 -11.51 -12.63 12.02
CA HIS A 6 -12.87 -12.78 11.48
C HIS A 6 -13.01 -12.15 10.09
N VAL A 7 -12.45 -10.95 9.91
CA VAL A 7 -12.52 -10.25 8.61
C VAL A 7 -11.75 -11.01 7.54
N LEU A 8 -10.50 -11.40 7.82
CA LEU A 8 -9.68 -12.10 6.83
C LEU A 8 -10.18 -13.53 6.56
N ALA A 9 -10.80 -14.20 7.54
CA ALA A 9 -11.43 -15.50 7.33
C ALA A 9 -12.57 -15.44 6.30
N TRP A 10 -13.37 -14.36 6.29
CA TRP A 10 -14.41 -14.17 5.26
C TRP A 10 -13.83 -14.03 3.85
N PHE A 11 -12.59 -13.59 3.72
CA PHE A 11 -11.90 -13.48 2.45
C PHE A 11 -11.06 -14.71 2.07
N GLY A 12 -11.23 -15.82 2.80
CA GLY A 12 -10.62 -17.12 2.48
C GLY A 12 -9.25 -17.37 3.12
N TRP A 13 -8.77 -16.49 4.02
CA TRP A 13 -7.58 -16.78 4.82
C TRP A 13 -7.92 -17.76 5.95
N THR A 14 -7.26 -18.92 5.95
CA THR A 14 -7.45 -19.97 6.97
C THR A 14 -6.55 -19.79 8.18
N THR A 15 -5.36 -19.21 7.98
CA THR A 15 -4.40 -18.88 9.03
C THR A 15 -4.10 -17.40 8.97
N VAL A 16 -4.38 -16.69 10.06
CA VAL A 16 -4.20 -15.24 10.18
C VAL A 16 -3.32 -14.97 11.38
N ASP A 17 -2.15 -14.38 11.15
CA ASP A 17 -1.33 -13.81 12.21
C ASP A 17 -1.86 -12.41 12.57
N PRO A 18 -2.42 -12.21 13.79
CA PRO A 18 -2.92 -10.91 14.21
C PRO A 18 -1.82 -9.84 14.34
N VAL A 19 -0.57 -10.22 14.65
CA VAL A 19 0.55 -9.28 14.76
C VAL A 19 0.88 -8.74 13.38
N ALA A 20 1.16 -9.61 12.41
CA ALA A 20 1.41 -9.20 11.04
C ALA A 20 0.28 -8.35 10.46
N THR A 21 -0.98 -8.78 10.67
CA THR A 21 -2.16 -8.03 10.20
C THR A 21 -2.25 -6.63 10.81
N ARG A 22 -1.95 -6.48 12.10
CA ARG A 22 -1.96 -5.18 12.78
C ARG A 22 -0.81 -4.28 12.33
N LEU A 23 0.36 -4.84 12.06
CA LEU A 23 1.50 -4.09 11.51
C LEU A 23 1.18 -3.57 10.10
N VAL A 24 0.58 -4.39 9.24
CA VAL A 24 0.10 -3.96 7.92
C VAL A 24 -0.95 -2.85 8.07
N ALA A 25 -1.91 -3.01 8.97
CA ALA A 25 -2.91 -1.97 9.23
C ALA A 25 -2.26 -0.66 9.72
N ALA A 26 -1.27 -0.73 10.61
CA ALA A 26 -0.54 0.44 11.09
C ALA A 26 0.21 1.15 9.94
N ALA A 27 0.86 0.41 9.04
CA ALA A 27 1.51 0.98 7.87
C ALA A 27 0.51 1.66 6.92
N LEU A 28 -0.64 1.03 6.69
CA LEU A 28 -1.73 1.61 5.89
C LEU A 28 -2.30 2.89 6.53
N PHE A 29 -2.47 2.91 7.85
CA PHE A 29 -2.85 4.13 8.57
C PHE A 29 -1.79 5.20 8.42
N GLY A 30 -0.50 4.87 8.58
CA GLY A 30 0.60 5.82 8.42
C GLY A 30 0.56 6.49 7.04
N ILE A 31 0.49 5.71 5.96
CA ILE A 31 0.47 6.25 4.60
C ILE A 31 -0.85 6.97 4.30
N GLY A 32 -1.99 6.45 4.75
CA GLY A 32 -3.31 7.04 4.49
C GLY A 32 -3.53 8.35 5.24
N ILE A 33 -3.20 8.38 6.53
CA ILE A 33 -3.29 9.58 7.37
C ILE A 33 -2.29 10.63 6.88
N GLU A 34 -1.05 10.25 6.59
CA GLU A 34 -0.06 11.19 6.06
C GLU A 34 -0.52 11.77 4.71
N SER A 35 -1.13 10.96 3.85
CA SER A 35 -1.74 11.46 2.61
C SER A 35 -2.82 12.50 2.85
N TYR A 36 -3.65 12.29 3.89
CA TYR A 36 -4.71 13.22 4.25
C TYR A 36 -4.14 14.52 4.84
N LEU A 37 -3.16 14.44 5.75
CA LEU A 37 -2.54 15.60 6.39
C LEU A 37 -1.70 16.41 5.39
N GLY A 38 -0.88 15.73 4.58
CA GLY A 38 0.03 16.33 3.60
C GLY A 38 -0.64 16.79 2.30
N ARG A 39 -1.98 16.76 2.19
CA ARG A 39 -2.71 17.07 0.94
C ARG A 39 -2.53 18.51 0.42
N ARG A 40 -2.03 19.42 1.25
CA ARG A 40 -1.71 20.82 0.89
C ARG A 40 -0.24 21.16 1.15
N ALA A 41 0.62 20.15 1.28
CA ALA A 41 2.03 20.37 1.55
C ALA A 41 2.74 20.97 0.31
N THR A 42 3.92 21.54 0.54
CA THR A 42 4.76 22.08 -0.53
C THR A 42 5.23 20.98 -1.49
N ALA A 43 5.70 21.38 -2.67
CA ALA A 43 6.22 20.45 -3.68
C ALA A 43 7.33 19.53 -3.13
N ASP A 44 8.23 20.05 -2.29
CA ASP A 44 9.32 19.27 -1.69
C ASP A 44 8.82 18.21 -0.71
N VAL A 45 7.87 18.57 0.15
CA VAL A 45 7.25 17.63 1.09
C VAL A 45 6.43 16.59 0.34
N PHE A 46 5.67 17.02 -0.67
CA PHE A 46 4.93 16.11 -1.54
C PHE A 46 5.87 15.13 -2.26
N ARG A 47 7.04 15.60 -2.74
CA ARG A 47 8.08 14.78 -3.34
C ARG A 47 8.55 13.71 -2.35
N ALA A 48 8.95 14.09 -1.14
CA ALA A 48 9.41 13.14 -0.11
C ALA A 48 8.34 12.09 0.23
N MET A 49 7.09 12.53 0.45
CA MET A 49 5.96 11.64 0.71
C MET A 49 5.72 10.66 -0.45
N LEU A 50 5.83 11.14 -1.69
CA LEU A 50 5.59 10.33 -2.88
C LEU A 50 6.69 9.28 -3.11
N ASN A 51 7.94 9.55 -2.73
CA ASN A 51 9.00 8.54 -2.69
C ASN A 51 8.66 7.39 -1.74
N LEU A 52 8.28 7.72 -0.51
CA LEU A 52 7.95 6.72 0.51
C LEU A 52 6.79 5.82 0.05
N LYS A 53 5.76 6.45 -0.51
CA LYS A 53 4.61 5.78 -1.12
C LYS A 53 5.02 4.77 -2.19
N ILE A 54 5.88 5.15 -3.13
CA ILE A 54 6.36 4.26 -4.20
C ILE A 54 7.19 3.10 -3.65
N ILE A 55 8.09 3.34 -2.69
CA ILE A 55 8.88 2.28 -2.05
C ILE A 55 7.94 1.27 -1.38
N TRP A 56 6.96 1.76 -0.63
CA TRP A 56 5.99 0.90 0.03
C TRP A 56 5.11 0.11 -0.95
N SER A 57 4.48 0.76 -1.93
CA SER A 57 3.59 0.03 -2.84
C SER A 57 4.34 -0.92 -3.75
N SER A 58 5.56 -0.61 -4.19
CA SER A 58 6.37 -1.54 -4.99
C SER A 58 6.72 -2.81 -4.22
N THR A 59 7.13 -2.67 -2.95
CA THR A 59 7.39 -3.82 -2.07
C THR A 59 6.12 -4.60 -1.75
N ALA A 60 4.99 -3.93 -1.51
CA ALA A 60 3.69 -4.58 -1.32
C ALA A 60 3.19 -5.34 -2.56
N VAL A 61 3.38 -4.79 -3.77
CA VAL A 61 3.08 -5.46 -5.05
C VAL A 61 3.93 -6.71 -5.19
N ALA A 62 5.25 -6.61 -5.00
CA ALA A 62 6.16 -7.73 -5.12
C ALA A 62 5.85 -8.84 -4.11
N ALA A 63 5.63 -8.48 -2.84
CA ALA A 63 5.27 -9.43 -1.79
C ALA A 63 3.92 -10.11 -2.06
N SER A 64 2.91 -9.35 -2.49
CA SER A 64 1.59 -9.92 -2.82
C SER A 64 1.69 -10.89 -4.00
N LEU A 65 2.46 -10.55 -5.04
CA LEU A 65 2.67 -11.43 -6.19
C LEU A 65 3.39 -12.71 -5.78
N TRP A 66 4.41 -12.60 -4.93
CA TRP A 66 5.13 -13.76 -4.39
C TRP A 66 4.19 -14.69 -3.61
N SER A 67 3.37 -14.14 -2.71
CA SER A 67 2.39 -14.92 -1.96
C SER A 67 1.32 -15.56 -2.86
N ILE A 68 0.88 -14.88 -3.92
CA ILE A 68 -0.02 -15.45 -4.92
C ILE A 68 0.60 -16.69 -5.59
N ILE A 69 1.88 -16.63 -5.95
CA ILE A 69 2.62 -17.77 -6.53
C ILE A 69 2.69 -18.94 -5.55
N GLU A 70 2.80 -18.67 -4.24
CA GLU A 70 2.79 -19.65 -3.16
C GLU A 70 1.37 -20.20 -2.83
N GLY A 71 0.32 -19.75 -3.53
CA GLY A 71 -1.05 -20.23 -3.35
C GLY A 71 -1.88 -19.44 -2.35
N ALA A 72 -1.58 -18.15 -2.15
CA ALA A 72 -2.39 -17.29 -1.29
C ALA A 72 -3.87 -17.22 -1.74
N PRO A 73 -4.81 -16.92 -0.81
CA PRO A 73 -6.24 -16.84 -1.11
C PRO A 73 -6.57 -15.86 -2.24
N LEU A 74 -7.67 -16.11 -2.95
CA LEU A 74 -8.11 -15.30 -4.10
C LEU A 74 -8.20 -13.80 -3.78
N ALA A 75 -8.60 -13.45 -2.56
CA ALA A 75 -8.70 -12.06 -2.13
C ALA A 75 -7.34 -11.32 -2.09
N THR A 76 -6.20 -12.03 -2.08
CA THR A 76 -4.86 -11.45 -2.22
C THR A 76 -4.69 -10.72 -3.55
N TRP A 77 -5.38 -11.17 -4.61
CA TRP A 77 -5.41 -10.47 -5.90
C TRP A 77 -6.04 -9.07 -5.79
N GLY A 78 -7.03 -8.90 -4.92
CA GLY A 78 -7.61 -7.60 -4.64
C GLY A 78 -6.60 -6.65 -4.01
N VAL A 79 -5.84 -7.13 -3.03
CA VAL A 79 -4.76 -6.36 -2.40
C VAL A 79 -3.67 -6.00 -3.43
N PHE A 80 -3.24 -6.97 -4.23
CA PHE A 80 -2.28 -6.77 -5.32
C PHE A 80 -2.75 -5.68 -6.29
N ALA A 81 -3.99 -5.78 -6.80
CA ALA A 81 -4.55 -4.84 -7.77
C ALA A 81 -4.61 -3.41 -7.20
N ILE A 82 -5.03 -3.26 -5.94
CA ILE A 82 -5.07 -1.96 -5.26
C ILE A 82 -3.68 -1.33 -5.24
N PHE A 83 -2.67 -2.06 -4.76
CA PHE A 83 -1.31 -1.51 -4.68
C PHE A 83 -0.68 -1.27 -6.05
N ALA A 84 -0.96 -2.11 -7.04
CA ALA A 84 -0.48 -1.92 -8.41
C ALA A 84 -1.04 -0.64 -9.04
N VAL A 85 -2.34 -0.36 -8.84
CA VAL A 85 -2.97 0.88 -9.29
C VAL A 85 -2.36 2.10 -8.59
N PHE A 86 -2.25 2.06 -7.25
CA PHE A 86 -1.65 3.17 -6.50
C PHE A 86 -0.18 3.41 -6.88
N LEU A 87 0.60 2.35 -7.11
CA LEU A 87 1.97 2.46 -7.59
C LEU A 87 2.03 3.19 -8.94
N GLY A 88 1.19 2.80 -9.91
CA GLY A 88 1.11 3.48 -11.20
C GLY A 88 0.74 4.96 -11.09
N VAL A 89 -0.28 5.28 -10.26
CA VAL A 89 -0.68 6.66 -9.98
C VAL A 89 0.48 7.46 -9.39
N TRP A 90 1.16 6.94 -8.38
CA TRP A 90 2.24 7.65 -7.71
C TRP A 90 3.48 7.84 -8.60
N ILE A 91 3.83 6.85 -9.42
CA ILE A 91 4.89 6.99 -10.43
C ILE A 91 4.53 8.11 -11.41
N ARG A 92 3.30 8.15 -11.91
CA ARG A 92 2.84 9.24 -12.80
C ARG A 92 3.01 10.61 -12.14
N TYR A 93 2.58 10.78 -10.88
CA TYR A 93 2.76 12.04 -10.17
C TYR A 93 4.23 12.40 -9.94
N ARG A 94 5.12 11.42 -9.75
CA ARG A 94 6.57 11.68 -9.63
C ARG A 94 7.18 12.19 -10.92
N VAL A 95 6.80 11.59 -12.04
CA VAL A 95 7.28 12.01 -13.36
C VAL A 95 6.78 13.41 -13.68
N ALA A 96 5.49 13.69 -13.43
CA ALA A 96 4.92 15.02 -13.62
C ALA A 96 5.62 16.10 -12.75
N LEU A 97 5.87 15.79 -11.47
CA LEU A 97 6.57 16.73 -10.58
C LEU A 97 8.02 16.97 -11.03
N ALA A 98 8.69 15.97 -11.59
CA ALA A 98 10.05 16.13 -12.11
C ALA A 98 10.09 17.05 -13.35
N SER A 99 9.05 17.03 -14.19
CA SER A 99 8.96 17.91 -15.36
C SER A 99 8.61 19.36 -15.05
N GLU A 100 8.08 19.68 -13.86
CA GLU A 100 7.76 21.06 -13.45
C GLU A 100 8.95 21.80 -12.81
N VAL A 101 10.00 21.07 -12.43
CA VAL A 101 11.18 21.61 -11.72
C VAL A 101 12.44 21.64 -12.63
N GLY A 102 12.35 21.10 -13.85
CA GLY A 102 13.41 21.15 -14.86
C GLY A 102 13.16 22.25 -15.89
#